data_AF-A0A5E6X2A2-F1
#
_entry.id   AF-A0A5E6X2A2-F1
#
_cell.length_a   1.000
_cell.length_b   1.000
_cell.length_c   1.000
_cell.angle_alpha   90.00
_cell.angle_beta   90.00
_cell.angle_gamma   90.00
#
_symmetry.space_group_name_H-M   'P 1'
#
loop_
_entity.id
_entity.type
_entity.pdbx_description
1 polymer ?
#
loop_
_entity_poly.entity_id
_entity_poly.type
_entity_poly.pdbx_seq_one_letter_code
_entity_poly.pdbx_strand_id
1 'polypeptide(L)'
;MELRQELMPPHLDEAKVMRLADLAAEIDGGERNETVEQLAEFNREAMTNLTFLDFQGIYGGQDHDTWVRKVLAGPYEYRLTDITQSELIELARRVMDAEIPEHAQYFWLKMLELNIPDARISDLFFWPGEYFGDGDNSRELTAEQIIEIALRNSDLAD
;
A
#
# COMPACT_ATOMS: atom_id res chain seq x y z
N MET A 1 -15.33 -12.12 -5.95
CA MET A 1 -14.69 -13.29 -6.63
C MET A 1 -13.51 -13.71 -5.77
N GLU A 2 -13.11 -14.98 -5.76
CA GLU A 2 -11.89 -15.38 -5.04
C GLU A 2 -10.64 -15.01 -5.84
N LEU A 3 -9.71 -14.29 -5.21
CA LEU A 3 -8.41 -13.97 -5.79
C LEU A 3 -7.44 -15.13 -5.57
N ARG A 4 -6.51 -15.32 -6.52
CA ARG A 4 -5.37 -16.23 -6.34
C ARG A 4 -4.41 -15.72 -5.27
N GLN A 5 -3.61 -16.63 -4.73
CA GLN A 5 -2.75 -16.37 -3.57
C GLN A 5 -1.73 -15.25 -3.82
N GLU A 6 -1.25 -15.09 -5.04
CA GLU A 6 -0.32 -14.03 -5.45
C GLU A 6 -0.91 -12.63 -5.32
N LEU A 7 -2.24 -12.51 -5.26
CA LEU A 7 -2.98 -11.27 -5.11
C LEU A 7 -3.51 -11.07 -3.68
N MET A 8 -3.10 -11.91 -2.74
CA MET A 8 -3.47 -11.79 -1.32
C MET A 8 -2.31 -11.20 -0.52
N PRO A 9 -2.57 -10.35 0.48
CA PRO A 9 -1.55 -9.95 1.44
C PRO A 9 -0.89 -11.20 2.06
N PRO A 10 0.42 -11.17 2.32
CA PRO A 10 1.09 -12.31 2.93
C PRO A 10 0.59 -12.55 4.35
N HIS A 11 0.60 -13.81 4.78
CA HIS A 11 0.41 -14.12 6.20
C HIS A 11 1.68 -13.78 6.97
N LEU A 12 1.60 -12.80 7.87
CA LEU A 12 2.72 -12.31 8.64
C LEU A 12 2.80 -13.02 10.00
N ASP A 13 4.01 -13.08 10.56
CA ASP A 13 4.21 -13.51 11.95
C ASP A 13 3.86 -12.36 12.89
N GLU A 14 2.74 -12.48 13.59
CA GLU A 14 2.22 -11.44 14.49
C GLU A 14 3.19 -11.07 15.62
N ALA A 15 3.97 -12.03 16.14
CA ALA A 15 4.97 -11.72 17.16
C ALA A 15 6.11 -10.88 16.58
N LYS A 16 6.46 -11.12 15.30
CA LYS A 16 7.44 -10.31 14.59
C LYS A 16 6.91 -8.91 14.27
N VAL A 17 5.67 -8.80 13.81
CA VAL A 17 5.02 -7.50 13.53
C VAL A 17 5.03 -6.64 14.80
N MET A 18 4.58 -7.18 15.93
CA MET A 18 4.53 -6.45 17.19
C MET A 18 5.92 -5.95 17.63
N ARG A 19 6.94 -6.81 17.60
CA ARG A 19 8.32 -6.39 17.96
C ARG A 19 8.86 -5.31 17.04
N LEU A 20 8.65 -5.44 15.73
CA LEU A 20 9.10 -4.45 14.75
C LEU A 20 8.33 -3.14 14.90
N ALA A 21 7.05 -3.18 15.28
CA ALA A 21 6.25 -1.98 15.53
C ALA A 21 6.76 -1.23 16.77
N ASP A 22 7.12 -1.94 17.84
CA ASP A 22 7.75 -1.35 19.03
C ASP A 22 9.09 -0.68 18.67
N LEU A 23 9.95 -1.35 17.90
CA LEU A 23 11.20 -0.78 17.41
C LEU A 23 10.95 0.46 16.53
N ALA A 24 9.97 0.41 15.62
CA ALA A 24 9.63 1.54 14.77
C ALA A 24 9.14 2.74 15.58
N ALA A 25 8.37 2.50 16.65
CA ALA A 25 7.91 3.54 17.57
C ALA A 25 9.04 4.17 18.38
N GLU A 26 10.09 3.41 18.74
CA GLU A 26 11.29 3.97 19.39
C GLU A 26 12.13 4.83 18.45
N ILE A 27 12.20 4.47 17.16
CA ILE A 27 13.00 5.19 16.16
C ILE A 27 12.29 6.47 15.69
N ASP A 28 10.97 6.43 15.52
CA ASP A 28 10.16 7.55 15.06
C ASP A 28 10.11 8.69 16.09
N GLY A 29 10.67 9.85 15.74
CA GLY A 29 10.82 10.98 16.65
C GLY A 29 11.93 10.83 17.70
N GLY A 30 12.66 9.71 17.70
CA GLY A 30 13.82 9.48 18.55
C GLY A 30 15.09 10.22 18.07
N GLU A 31 16.15 10.18 18.87
CA GLU A 31 17.44 10.75 18.49
C GLU A 31 18.26 9.76 17.66
N ARG A 32 18.83 10.22 16.54
CA ARG A 32 19.55 9.34 15.58
C ARG A 32 20.66 8.52 16.22
N ASN A 33 21.43 9.12 17.13
CA ASN A 33 22.58 8.45 17.74
C ASN A 33 22.16 7.46 18.84
N GLU A 34 20.95 7.62 19.39
CA GLU A 34 20.42 6.77 20.46
C GLU A 34 19.66 5.57 19.93
N THR A 35 19.16 5.66 18.68
CA THR A 35 18.31 4.64 18.03
C THR A 35 19.06 3.75 17.03
N VAL A 36 20.40 3.82 17.00
CA VAL A 36 21.24 3.09 16.02
C VAL A 36 21.07 1.58 16.14
N GLU A 37 20.98 1.06 17.36
CA GLU A 37 20.85 -0.38 17.60
C GLU A 37 19.45 -0.87 17.19
N GLN A 38 18.40 -0.13 17.54
CA GLN A 38 17.01 -0.41 17.12
C GLN A 38 16.87 -0.42 15.60
N LEU A 39 17.46 0.56 14.91
CA LEU A 39 17.44 0.62 13.45
C LEU A 39 18.15 -0.58 12.83
N ALA A 40 19.31 -0.97 13.37
CA ALA A 40 20.06 -2.12 12.90
C ALA A 40 19.30 -3.43 13.14
N GLU A 41 18.64 -3.56 14.30
CA GLU A 41 17.80 -4.70 14.64
C GLU A 41 16.56 -4.79 13.73
N PHE A 42 15.85 -3.67 13.54
CA PHE A 42 14.71 -3.59 12.64
C PHE A 42 15.10 -4.07 11.24
N ASN A 43 16.14 -3.49 10.65
CA ASN A 43 16.57 -3.83 9.30
C ASN A 43 17.00 -5.28 9.16
N ARG A 44 17.68 -5.83 10.17
CA ARG A 44 18.08 -7.24 10.19
C ARG A 44 16.87 -8.16 10.22
N GLU A 45 15.87 -7.88 11.06
CA GLU A 45 14.68 -8.72 11.16
C GLU A 45 13.75 -8.55 9.95
N ALA A 46 13.53 -7.33 9.49
CA ALA A 46 12.69 -7.01 8.33
C ALA A 46 13.36 -7.34 6.99
N MET A 47 14.67 -7.64 6.98
CA MET A 47 15.48 -7.83 5.77
C MET A 47 15.46 -6.59 4.86
N THR A 48 15.51 -5.40 5.48
CA THR A 48 15.47 -4.10 4.81
C THR A 48 16.79 -3.35 4.96
N ASN A 49 16.90 -2.20 4.30
CA ASN A 49 18.02 -1.28 4.43
C ASN A 49 17.53 0.16 4.63
N LEU A 50 16.47 0.31 5.44
CA LEU A 50 15.86 1.58 5.76
C LEU A 50 16.84 2.44 6.56
N THR A 51 16.77 3.74 6.35
CA THR A 51 17.54 4.75 7.07
C THR A 51 16.72 5.30 8.22
N PHE A 52 17.37 5.95 9.19
CA PHE A 52 16.69 6.66 10.27
C PHE A 52 15.58 7.60 9.76
N LEU A 53 15.77 8.24 8.60
CA LEU A 53 14.80 9.18 8.04
C LEU A 53 13.52 8.50 7.55
N ASP A 54 13.59 7.23 7.14
CA ASP A 54 12.42 6.48 6.65
C ASP A 54 11.40 6.18 7.77
N PHE A 55 11.82 6.29 9.03
CA PHE A 55 10.96 6.12 10.21
C PHE A 55 10.32 7.42 10.69
N GLN A 56 10.79 8.58 10.23
CA GLN A 56 10.39 9.85 10.84
C GLN A 56 9.01 10.30 10.35
N GLY A 57 8.14 10.61 11.29
CA GLY A 57 6.79 11.08 11.02
C GLY A 57 5.80 9.96 10.74
N ILE A 58 6.13 8.70 11.02
CA ILE A 58 5.18 7.57 10.90
C ILE A 58 3.93 7.89 11.72
N TYR A 59 4.08 8.20 13.00
CA TYR A 59 2.99 8.49 13.94
C TYR A 59 2.11 9.67 13.50
N GLY A 60 2.65 10.59 12.69
CA GLY A 60 1.89 11.70 12.13
C GLY A 60 0.97 11.31 10.96
N GLY A 61 1.20 10.15 10.33
CA GLY A 61 0.48 9.70 9.14
C GLY A 61 -0.28 8.38 9.30
N GLN A 62 0.24 7.42 10.08
CA GLN A 62 -0.39 6.12 10.33
C GLN A 62 0.19 5.47 11.60
N ASP A 63 -0.41 4.38 12.06
CA ASP A 63 0.15 3.62 13.18
C ASP A 63 1.36 2.76 12.75
N HIS A 64 2.24 2.44 13.72
CA HIS A 64 3.46 1.68 13.46
C HIS A 64 3.21 0.22 13.08
N ASP A 65 2.12 -0.42 13.55
CA ASP A 65 1.75 -1.79 13.14
C ASP A 65 1.41 -1.83 11.65
N THR A 66 0.54 -0.94 11.20
CA THR A 66 0.17 -0.73 9.79
C THR A 66 1.39 -0.42 8.94
N TRP A 67 2.30 0.46 9.41
CA TRP A 67 3.54 0.76 8.69
C TRP A 67 4.44 -0.48 8.54
N VAL A 68 4.65 -1.23 9.61
CA VAL A 68 5.48 -2.44 9.61
C VAL A 68 4.89 -3.51 8.69
N ARG A 69 3.57 -3.72 8.73
CA ARG A 69 2.91 -4.69 7.83
C ARG A 69 3.12 -4.33 6.36
N LYS A 70 3.08 -3.04 6.01
CA LYS A 70 3.41 -2.56 4.65
C LYS A 70 4.86 -2.87 4.29
N VAL A 71 5.82 -2.58 5.19
CA VAL A 71 7.24 -2.90 4.97
C VAL A 71 7.46 -4.40 4.73
N LEU A 72 6.83 -5.25 5.55
CA LEU A 72 6.95 -6.71 5.43
C LEU A 72 6.21 -7.28 4.21
N ALA A 73 5.20 -6.58 3.70
CA ALA A 73 4.45 -6.97 2.52
C ALA A 73 5.18 -6.61 1.21
N GLY A 74 6.08 -5.62 1.22
CA GLY A 74 6.82 -5.15 0.04
C GLY A 74 7.40 -6.24 -0.88
N PRO A 75 8.05 -7.30 -0.38
CA PRO A 75 8.56 -8.40 -1.22
C PRO A 75 7.49 -9.18 -2.01
N TYR A 76 6.21 -9.04 -1.66
CA TYR A 76 5.06 -9.68 -2.29
C TYR A 76 4.29 -8.74 -3.21
N GLU A 77 4.73 -7.48 -3.34
CA GLU A 77 4.15 -6.48 -4.23
C GLU A 77 4.88 -6.50 -5.57
N TYR A 78 4.26 -7.08 -6.60
CA TYR A 78 4.89 -7.17 -7.91
C TYR A 78 3.86 -7.19 -9.05
N ARG A 79 4.36 -6.85 -10.24
CA ARG A 79 3.57 -6.93 -11.48
C ARG A 79 3.41 -8.38 -11.92
N LEU A 80 2.18 -8.79 -12.19
CA LEU A 80 1.80 -10.05 -12.81
C LEU A 80 1.54 -9.83 -14.30
N THR A 81 2.08 -10.71 -15.14
CA THR A 81 1.96 -10.60 -16.61
C THR A 81 0.62 -11.08 -17.15
N ASP A 82 -0.14 -11.83 -16.36
CA ASP A 82 -1.38 -12.51 -16.74
C ASP A 82 -2.58 -12.07 -15.88
N ILE A 83 -2.46 -10.96 -15.16
CA ILE A 83 -3.55 -10.43 -14.34
C ILE A 83 -4.74 -10.05 -15.21
N THR A 84 -5.92 -10.49 -14.80
CA THR A 84 -7.16 -10.28 -15.54
C THR A 84 -7.86 -9.01 -15.07
N GLN A 85 -8.68 -8.41 -15.94
CA GLN A 85 -9.51 -7.27 -15.56
C GLN A 85 -10.45 -7.60 -14.39
N SER A 86 -10.99 -8.82 -14.33
CA SER A 86 -11.83 -9.24 -13.20
C SER A 86 -11.06 -9.23 -11.87
N GLU A 87 -9.80 -9.67 -11.86
CA GLU A 87 -8.94 -9.62 -10.68
C GLU A 87 -8.65 -8.18 -10.26
N LEU A 88 -8.32 -7.30 -11.22
CA LEU A 88 -8.14 -5.87 -10.96
C LEU A 88 -9.39 -5.23 -10.33
N ILE A 89 -10.58 -5.56 -10.83
CA ILE A 89 -11.85 -5.07 -10.25
C ILE A 89 -12.02 -5.58 -8.83
N GLU A 90 -11.71 -6.84 -8.56
CA GLU A 90 -11.79 -7.40 -7.21
C GLU A 90 -10.77 -6.76 -6.25
N LEU A 91 -9.55 -6.46 -6.71
CA LEU A 91 -8.59 -5.66 -5.94
C LEU A 91 -9.18 -4.29 -5.57
N ALA A 92 -9.76 -3.58 -6.54
CA ALA A 92 -10.38 -2.28 -6.31
C ALA A 92 -11.55 -2.36 -5.31
N ARG A 93 -12.40 -3.40 -5.38
CA ARG A 93 -13.46 -3.61 -4.38
C ARG A 93 -12.91 -3.73 -2.97
N ARG A 94 -11.78 -4.43 -2.78
CA ARG A 94 -11.16 -4.62 -1.47
C ARG A 94 -10.46 -3.36 -0.95
N VAL A 95 -9.90 -2.54 -1.84
CA VAL A 95 -9.41 -1.20 -1.47
C VAL A 95 -10.56 -0.33 -0.93
N MET A 96 -11.75 -0.44 -1.52
CA MET A 96 -12.92 0.35 -1.15
C MET A 96 -13.68 -0.18 0.08
N ASP A 97 -13.35 -1.38 0.59
CA ASP A 97 -14.08 -2.01 1.68
C ASP A 97 -13.57 -1.52 3.05
N ALA A 98 -14.36 -0.66 3.70
CA ALA A 98 -14.01 -0.04 4.99
C ALA A 98 -13.88 -1.04 6.15
N GLU A 99 -14.39 -2.26 6.04
CA GLU A 99 -14.27 -3.29 7.09
C GLU A 99 -12.92 -4.01 7.03
N ILE A 100 -12.17 -3.84 5.94
CA ILE A 100 -10.85 -4.42 5.76
C ILE A 100 -9.80 -3.58 6.51
N PRO A 101 -8.84 -4.20 7.20
CA PRO A 101 -7.72 -3.50 7.82
C PRO A 101 -6.93 -2.65 6.82
N GLU A 102 -6.56 -1.44 7.23
CA GLU A 102 -5.90 -0.43 6.38
C GLU A 102 -4.63 -0.98 5.68
N HIS A 103 -3.79 -1.74 6.39
CA HIS A 103 -2.58 -2.34 5.80
C HIS A 103 -2.90 -3.31 4.64
N ALA A 104 -4.03 -4.01 4.67
CA ALA A 104 -4.45 -4.90 3.60
C ALA A 104 -5.01 -4.11 2.41
N GLN A 105 -5.76 -3.03 2.67
CA GLN A 105 -6.19 -2.10 1.61
C GLN A 105 -4.98 -1.51 0.87
N TYR A 106 -3.94 -1.07 1.60
CA TYR A 106 -2.70 -0.56 1.00
C TYR A 106 -2.01 -1.60 0.10
N PHE A 107 -1.95 -2.87 0.53
CA PHE A 107 -1.36 -3.92 -0.31
C PHE A 107 -2.10 -4.03 -1.64
N TRP A 108 -3.44 -4.06 -1.63
CA TRP A 108 -4.22 -4.17 -2.86
C TRP A 108 -4.15 -2.91 -3.73
N LEU A 109 -4.11 -1.73 -3.11
CA LEU A 109 -3.86 -0.48 -3.83
C LEU A 109 -2.49 -0.52 -4.51
N LYS A 110 -1.46 -1.00 -3.81
CA LYS A 110 -0.12 -1.10 -4.38
C LYS A 110 -0.04 -2.10 -5.53
N MET A 111 -0.76 -3.21 -5.40
CA MET A 111 -0.91 -4.17 -6.49
C MET A 111 -1.61 -3.55 -7.70
N LEU A 112 -2.62 -2.69 -7.52
CA LEU A 112 -3.23 -1.95 -8.61
C LEU A 112 -2.23 -1.00 -9.29
N GLU A 113 -1.49 -0.20 -8.52
CA GLU A 113 -0.46 0.72 -9.04
C GLU A 113 0.63 0.00 -9.86
N LEU A 114 1.03 -1.21 -9.45
CA LEU A 114 2.06 -1.99 -10.14
C LEU A 114 1.56 -2.69 -11.41
N ASN A 115 0.26 -2.98 -11.47
CA ASN A 115 -0.33 -3.81 -12.52
C ASN A 115 -1.14 -3.02 -13.54
N ILE A 116 -1.53 -1.78 -13.24
CA ILE A 116 -2.28 -0.91 -14.14
C ILE A 116 -1.36 0.19 -14.69
N PRO A 117 -1.33 0.41 -16.00
CA PRO A 117 -0.56 1.49 -16.66
C PRO A 117 -1.16 2.90 -16.44
N ASP A 118 -1.59 3.21 -15.22
CA ASP A 118 -2.07 4.54 -14.81
C ASP A 118 -1.36 4.95 -13.52
N ALA A 119 -0.41 5.88 -13.66
CA ALA A 119 0.40 6.37 -12.54
C ALA A 119 -0.42 7.13 -11.47
N ARG A 120 -1.68 7.45 -11.77
CA ARG A 120 -2.59 8.23 -10.91
C ARG A 120 -3.79 7.42 -10.42
N ILE A 121 -3.76 6.09 -10.55
CA ILE A 121 -4.89 5.24 -10.16
C ILE A 121 -5.35 5.46 -8.70
N SER A 122 -4.44 5.80 -7.79
CA SER A 122 -4.78 6.14 -6.40
C SER A 122 -5.75 7.33 -6.30
N ASP A 123 -5.62 8.32 -7.20
CA ASP A 123 -6.47 9.51 -7.20
C ASP A 123 -7.92 9.12 -7.52
N LEU A 124 -8.17 8.07 -8.32
CA LEU A 124 -9.54 7.61 -8.58
C LEU A 124 -10.27 7.13 -7.32
N PHE A 125 -9.54 6.68 -6.30
CA PHE A 125 -10.12 6.25 -5.03
C PHE A 125 -10.31 7.40 -4.06
N PHE A 126 -9.33 8.30 -3.94
CA PHE A 126 -9.29 9.29 -2.86
C PHE A 126 -9.55 10.72 -3.32
N TRP A 127 -9.22 11.05 -4.57
CA TRP A 127 -9.21 12.41 -5.11
C TRP A 127 -9.74 12.43 -6.56
N PRO A 128 -10.96 11.94 -6.84
CA PRO A 128 -11.43 11.81 -8.22
C PRO A 128 -11.51 13.16 -8.94
N GLY A 129 -11.76 14.26 -8.21
CA GLY A 129 -11.74 15.60 -8.77
C GLY A 129 -10.37 16.05 -9.26
N GLU A 130 -9.31 15.65 -8.56
CA GLU A 130 -7.92 15.87 -9.01
C GLU A 130 -7.63 14.98 -10.22
N TYR A 131 -8.09 13.72 -10.22
CA TYR A 131 -7.95 12.82 -11.36
C TYR A 131 -8.52 13.41 -12.65
N PHE A 132 -9.77 13.88 -12.61
CA PHE A 132 -10.46 14.46 -13.76
C PHE A 132 -10.13 15.94 -14.02
N GLY A 133 -9.45 16.61 -13.09
CA GLY A 133 -9.11 18.03 -13.20
C GLY A 133 -10.30 18.99 -13.09
N ASP A 134 -11.43 18.51 -12.53
CA ASP A 134 -12.65 19.30 -12.32
C ASP A 134 -12.82 19.74 -10.85
N GLY A 135 -11.98 19.22 -9.94
CA GLY A 135 -12.05 19.50 -8.50
C GLY A 135 -13.26 18.86 -7.80
N ASP A 136 -14.03 18.04 -8.50
CA ASP A 136 -15.21 17.36 -7.93
C ASP A 136 -14.84 16.02 -7.29
N ASN A 137 -14.52 16.07 -5.99
CA ASN A 137 -14.26 14.89 -5.17
C ASN A 137 -15.54 14.21 -4.66
N SER A 138 -16.75 14.67 -5.02
CA SER A 138 -18.02 14.04 -4.59
C SER A 138 -18.42 12.83 -5.44
N ARG A 139 -17.67 12.54 -6.49
CA ARG A 139 -17.95 11.47 -7.45
C ARG A 139 -17.79 10.09 -6.79
N GLU A 140 -18.90 9.37 -6.70
CA GLU A 140 -18.91 7.96 -6.26
C GLU A 140 -18.65 7.04 -7.46
N LEU A 141 -17.41 6.58 -7.62
CA LEU A 141 -17.04 5.60 -8.63
C LEU A 141 -17.18 4.18 -8.07
N THR A 142 -17.72 3.25 -8.88
CA THR A 142 -17.65 1.82 -8.56
C THR A 142 -16.27 1.27 -8.89
N ALA A 143 -15.90 0.13 -8.28
CA ALA A 143 -14.66 -0.58 -8.59
C ALA A 143 -14.50 -0.87 -10.10
N GLU A 144 -15.58 -1.27 -10.78
CA GLU A 144 -15.61 -1.47 -12.23
C GLU A 144 -15.27 -0.18 -12.98
N GLN A 145 -15.88 0.94 -12.60
CA GLN A 145 -15.64 2.24 -13.24
C GLN A 145 -14.18 2.68 -13.04
N ILE A 146 -13.64 2.54 -11.83
CA ILE A 146 -12.24 2.88 -11.53
C ILE A 146 -11.31 2.11 -12.46
N ILE A 147 -11.46 0.78 -12.55
CA ILE A 147 -10.61 -0.05 -13.39
C ILE A 147 -10.79 0.24 -14.87
N GLU A 148 -12.03 0.42 -15.34
CA GLU A 148 -12.28 0.78 -16.74
C GLU A 148 -11.67 2.12 -17.14
N ILE A 149 -11.74 3.13 -16.26
CA ILE A 149 -11.14 4.45 -16.51
C ILE A 149 -9.61 4.33 -16.56
N ALA A 150 -9.01 3.69 -15.56
CA ALA A 150 -7.56 3.56 -15.47
C ALA A 150 -6.97 2.78 -16.66
N LEU A 151 -7.65 1.71 -17.12
CA LEU A 151 -7.23 0.94 -18.30
C LEU A 151 -7.45 1.68 -19.63
N ARG A 152 -8.38 2.64 -19.71
CA ARG A 152 -8.57 3.45 -20.93
C ARG A 152 -7.55 4.58 -21.03
N ASN A 153 -7.14 5.17 -19.91
CA ASN A 153 -6.19 6.27 -19.91
C ASN A 153 -4.77 5.84 -20.31
N SER A 154 -4.45 4.54 -20.27
CA SER A 154 -3.20 4.01 -20.81
C SER A 154 -3.13 3.94 -22.33
N ASP A 155 -4.26 3.95 -23.04
CA ASP A 155 -4.30 3.96 -24.50
C ASP A 155 -4.05 5.36 -25.10
N LEU A 156 -3.99 6.40 -24.25
CA LEU A 156 -3.79 7.80 -24.64
C LEU A 156 -2.35 8.30 -24.40
N ALA A 157 -1.45 7.42 -23.97
CA ALA A 157 -0.05 7.73 -23.66
C ALA A 157 0.96 7.28 -24.74
N ASP A 158 0.47 6.90 -25.95
CA ASP A 158 1.27 6.66 -27.16
C ASP A 158 1.20 7.85 -28.14
#